data_AF-A0A0C3JX06-F1
#
_entry.id   AF-A0A0C3JX06-F1
#
_cell.length_a   1.000
_cell.length_b   1.000
_cell.length_c   1.000
_cell.angle_alpha   90.00
_cell.angle_beta   90.00
_cell.angle_gamma   90.00
#
_symmetry.space_group_name_H-M   'P 1'
#
loop_
_entity.id
_entity.type
_entity.pdbx_description
1 polymer ?
#
loop_
_entity_poly.entity_id
_entity_poly.type
_entity_poly.pdbx_seq_one_letter_code
_entity_poly.pdbx_strand_id
1 'polypeptide(L)'
;MLLSAEIAGFSNPSHYLLANRALIRVRLKYLALAVKDVEESLRVQSSSIGHVAMAVALLGQGDREGALCAFDLAFHDCELHDNRFLLLLKVREVT
;
A
#
# COMPACT_ATOMS: atom_id res chain seq x y z
N MET A 1 1.45 16.78 7.84
CA MET A 1 2.29 16.51 9.04
C MET A 1 1.52 15.82 10.18
N LEU A 2 0.19 15.94 10.28
CA LEU A 2 -0.65 15.32 11.32
C LEU A 2 -0.56 13.78 11.41
N LEU A 3 -0.75 13.07 10.28
CA LEU A 3 -0.74 11.59 10.25
C LEU A 3 0.58 10.97 10.74
N SER A 4 1.72 11.63 10.52
CA SER A 4 3.01 11.10 10.98
C SER A 4 3.17 11.18 12.50
N ALA A 5 2.63 12.23 13.12
CA ALA A 5 2.70 12.44 14.56
C ALA A 5 1.74 11.52 15.33
N GLU A 6 0.53 11.30 14.83
CA GLU A 6 -0.42 10.35 15.43
C GLU A 6 0.11 8.92 15.41
N ILE A 7 0.75 8.49 14.33
CA ILE A 7 1.32 7.13 14.22
C ILE A 7 2.52 6.94 15.14
N ALA A 8 3.34 7.98 15.37
CA ALA A 8 4.48 7.90 16.28
C ALA A 8 4.09 7.67 17.76
N GLY A 9 2.83 7.95 18.12
CA GLY A 9 2.29 7.70 19.46
C GLY A 9 1.84 6.25 19.72
N PHE A 10 1.71 5.42 18.67
CA PHE A 10 1.37 4.01 18.83
C PHE A 10 2.65 3.17 18.92
N SER A 11 2.80 2.41 20.01
CA SER A 11 3.93 1.50 20.23
C SER A 11 4.05 0.41 19.16
N ASN A 12 2.97 0.15 18.41
CA ASN A 12 2.96 -0.65 17.20
C ASN A 12 1.80 -0.18 16.29
N PRO A 13 2.04 0.67 15.28
CA PRO A 13 0.97 1.10 14.41
C PRO A 13 0.44 -0.08 13.59
N SER A 14 -0.89 -0.19 13.50
CA SER A 14 -1.54 -1.22 12.69
C SER A 14 -1.00 -1.20 11.25
N HIS A 15 -0.72 -2.38 10.68
CA HIS A 15 -0.20 -2.50 9.32
C HIS A 15 -1.08 -1.75 8.29
N TYR A 16 -2.41 -1.71 8.50
CA TYR A 16 -3.35 -0.93 7.71
C TYR A 16 -3.06 0.58 7.73
N LEU A 17 -2.70 1.14 8.88
CA LEU A 17 -2.39 2.58 9.00
C LEU A 17 -1.11 2.92 8.24
N LEU A 18 -0.11 2.05 8.30
CA LEU A 18 1.15 2.19 7.56
C LEU A 18 0.90 2.12 6.05
N ALA A 19 0.16 1.11 5.58
CA ALA A 19 -0.20 0.98 4.16
C ALA A 19 -1.01 2.19 3.65
N ASN A 20 -2.00 2.65 4.42
CA ASN A 20 -2.80 3.83 4.06
C ASN A 20 -1.95 5.11 4.03
N ARG A 21 -1.04 5.29 4.99
CA ARG A 21 -0.12 6.43 4.99
C ARG A 21 0.81 6.39 3.78
N ALA A 22 1.28 5.21 3.38
CA ALA A 22 2.08 5.05 2.18
C ALA A 22 1.32 5.51 0.92
N LEU A 23 0.07 5.06 0.73
CA LEU A 23 -0.77 5.47 -0.41
C LEU A 23 -0.95 7.00 -0.48
N ILE A 24 -1.16 7.65 0.66
CA ILE A 24 -1.24 9.12 0.75
C ILE A 24 0.11 9.74 0.36
N ARG A 25 1.23 9.22 0.86
CA ARG A 25 2.58 9.70 0.52
C ARG A 25 2.91 9.55 -0.96
N VAL A 26 2.47 8.47 -1.62
CA VAL A 26 2.62 8.33 -3.09
C VAL A 26 1.90 9.46 -3.82
N ARG A 27 0.65 9.77 -3.44
CA ARG A 27 -0.12 10.88 -4.04
C ARG A 27 0.57 12.24 -3.84
N LEU A 28 1.18 12.44 -2.67
CA LEU A 28 1.97 13.62 -2.34
C LEU A 28 3.39 13.61 -2.94
N LYS A 29 3.75 12.61 -3.76
CA LYS A 29 5.08 12.43 -4.37
C LYS A 29 6.23 12.23 -3.37
N TYR A 30 5.92 11.85 -2.14
CA TYR A 30 6.91 11.46 -1.13
C TYR A 30 7.27 9.97 -1.24
N LEU A 31 7.80 9.58 -2.39
CA LEU A 31 7.96 8.18 -2.78
C LEU A 31 8.88 7.39 -1.82
N ALA A 32 10.02 7.94 -1.44
CA ALA A 32 10.94 7.26 -0.50
C ALA A 32 10.30 7.03 0.88
N LEU A 33 9.47 7.97 1.34
CA LEU A 33 8.73 7.82 2.60
C LEU A 33 7.54 6.87 2.46
N ALA A 34 6.98 6.73 1.26
CA ALA A 34 5.93 5.75 0.99
C ALA A 34 6.50 4.33 1.05
N VAL A 35 7.63 4.06 0.37
CA VAL A 35 8.27 2.74 0.38
C VAL A 35 8.60 2.30 1.80
N LYS A 36 9.21 3.16 2.62
CA LYS A 36 9.49 2.84 4.03
C LYS A 36 8.25 2.47 4.84
N ASP A 37 7.13 3.16 4.61
CA ASP A 37 5.88 2.83 5.29
C ASP A 37 5.33 1.47 4.86
N VAL A 38 5.45 1.12 3.57
CA VAL A 38 5.00 -0.18 3.06
C VAL A 38 5.88 -1.31 3.57
N GLU A 39 7.21 -1.15 3.53
CA GLU A 39 8.15 -2.13 4.06
C GLU A 39 7.84 -2.42 5.53
N GLU A 40 7.58 -1.39 6.33
CA GLU A 40 7.19 -1.55 7.72
C GLU A 40 5.82 -2.21 7.87
N SER A 41 4.85 -1.84 7.02
CA SER A 41 3.51 -2.47 7.01
C SER A 41 3.61 -3.98 6.79
N LEU A 42 4.31 -4.40 5.74
CA LEU A 42 4.52 -5.80 5.38
C LEU A 42 5.37 -6.56 6.41
N ARG A 43 6.31 -5.87 7.08
CA ARG A 43 7.08 -6.43 8.19
C ARG A 43 6.20 -6.70 9.42
N VAL A 44 5.28 -5.80 9.75
CA VAL A 44 4.31 -6.01 10.85
C VAL A 44 3.37 -7.15 10.50
N GLN A 45 2.82 -7.15 9.29
CA GLN A 45 1.95 -8.22 8.80
C GLN A 45 1.89 -8.20 7.26
N SER A 46 2.23 -9.33 6.62
CA SER A 46 1.96 -9.53 5.19
C SER A 46 0.46 -9.46 4.95
N SER A 47 0.01 -8.61 4.04
CA SER A 47 -1.40 -8.47 3.71
C SER A 47 -1.61 -7.90 2.32
N SER A 48 -2.78 -8.19 1.75
CA SER A 48 -3.23 -7.72 0.44
C SER A 48 -3.07 -6.20 0.29
N ILE A 49 -3.45 -5.41 1.30
CA ILE A 49 -3.34 -3.94 1.25
C ILE A 49 -1.88 -3.46 1.30
N GLY A 50 -1.00 -4.17 2.02
CA GLY A 50 0.43 -3.87 2.06
C GLY A 50 1.06 -4.06 0.68
N HIS A 51 0.74 -5.17 0.01
CA HIS A 51 1.23 -5.46 -1.35
C HIS A 51 0.65 -4.50 -2.40
N VAL A 52 -0.64 -4.12 -2.30
CA VAL A 52 -1.22 -3.05 -3.14
C VAL A 52 -0.50 -1.73 -2.93
N ALA A 53 -0.20 -1.36 -1.68
CA ALA A 53 0.53 -0.13 -1.39
C ALA A 53 1.96 -0.18 -1.95
N MET A 54 2.62 -1.34 -1.92
CA MET A 54 3.92 -1.56 -2.56
C MET A 54 3.84 -1.32 -4.06
N ALA A 55 2.88 -1.96 -4.73
CA ALA A 55 2.69 -1.83 -6.17
C ALA A 55 2.49 -0.37 -6.59
N VAL A 56 1.66 0.37 -5.85
CA VAL A 56 1.41 1.79 -6.10
C VAL A 56 2.67 2.65 -5.86
N ALA A 57 3.48 2.32 -4.85
CA ALA A 57 4.74 3.02 -4.60
C ALA A 57 5.77 2.79 -5.71
N LEU A 58 5.91 1.54 -6.18
CA LEU A 58 6.80 1.16 -7.27
C LEU A 58 6.37 1.80 -8.60
N LEU A 59 5.06 1.83 -8.91
CA LEU A 59 4.55 2.61 -10.04
C LEU A 59 4.90 4.09 -9.93
N GLY A 60 4.81 4.66 -8.73
CA GLY A 60 5.24 6.04 -8.45
C GLY A 60 6.71 6.29 -8.75
N GLN A 61 7.57 5.28 -8.56
CA GLN A 61 9.01 5.31 -8.88
C GLN A 61 9.30 5.00 -10.36
N GLY A 62 8.31 4.51 -11.12
CA GLY A 62 8.49 4.07 -12.50
C GLY A 62 8.89 2.61 -12.64
N ASP A 63 9.01 1.87 -11.54
CA ASP A 63 9.28 0.44 -11.55
C ASP A 63 7.98 -0.34 -11.81
N ARG A 64 7.70 -0.56 -13.09
CA ARG A 64 6.48 -1.25 -13.54
C ARG A 64 6.55 -2.75 -13.31
N GLU A 65 7.72 -3.37 -13.45
CA GLU A 65 7.89 -4.81 -13.27
C GLU A 65 7.78 -5.19 -11.79
N GLY A 66 8.45 -4.43 -10.91
CA GLY A 66 8.29 -4.58 -9.47
C GLY A 66 6.84 -4.35 -9.03
N ALA A 67 6.15 -3.37 -9.62
CA ALA A 67 4.75 -3.13 -9.32
C ALA A 67 3.83 -4.29 -9.73
N LEU A 68 4.05 -4.89 -10.89
CA LEU A 68 3.30 -6.07 -11.34
C LEU A 68 3.50 -7.25 -10.37
N CYS A 69 4.75 -7.53 -10.01
CA CYS A 69 5.07 -8.57 -9.03
C CYS A 69 4.37 -8.33 -7.68
N ALA A 70 4.38 -7.09 -7.19
CA ALA A 70 3.67 -6.73 -5.97
C ALA A 70 2.14 -6.87 -6.09
N PHE A 71 1.56 -6.57 -7.24
CA PHE A 71 0.14 -6.86 -7.47
C PHE A 71 -0.14 -8.35 -7.44
N ASP A 72 0.67 -9.18 -8.10
CA ASP A 72 0.49 -10.63 -8.09
C ASP A 72 0.49 -11.19 -6.66
N LEU A 73 1.40 -10.71 -5.80
CA LEU A 73 1.40 -11.05 -4.38
C LEU A 73 0.14 -10.60 -3.64
N ALA A 74 -0.37 -9.40 -3.94
CA ALA A 74 -1.60 -8.89 -3.35
C ALA A 74 -2.82 -9.76 -3.68
N PHE A 75 -2.87 -10.33 -4.87
CA PHE A 75 -3.96 -11.23 -5.29
C PHE A 75 -3.75 -12.66 -4.80
N HIS A 76 -2.50 -13.10 -4.62
CA HIS A 76 -2.18 -14.42 -4.07
C HIS A 76 -2.61 -14.55 -2.60
N ASP A 77 -2.35 -13.52 -1.80
CA ASP A 77 -2.66 -13.48 -0.36
C ASP A 77 -4.12 -13.05 -0.06
N CYS A 78 -4.96 -12.90 -1.09
CA CYS A 78 -6.28 -12.27 -0.96
C CYS A 78 -7.31 -13.20 -0.31
N GLU A 79 -7.73 -12.89 0.92
CA GLU A 79 -8.92 -13.51 1.50
C GLU A 79 -10.20 -12.94 0.88
N LEU A 80 -11.30 -13.70 0.93
CA LEU A 80 -12.57 -13.34 0.27
C LEU A 80 -13.11 -11.96 0.69
N HIS A 81 -12.74 -11.49 1.89
CA HIS A 81 -13.12 -10.20 2.48
C HIS A 81 -12.29 -9.00 1.96
N ASP A 82 -11.10 -9.24 1.42
CA ASP A 82 -10.21 -8.21 0.87
C ASP A 82 -10.67 -7.69 -0.52
N ASN A 83 -11.58 -8.42 -1.17
CA ASN A 83 -12.16 -8.13 -2.47
C ASN A 83 -12.83 -6.74 -2.60
N ARG A 84 -13.22 -6.09 -1.50
CA ARG A 84 -13.79 -4.73 -1.55
C ARG A 84 -12.82 -3.69 -2.12
N PHE A 85 -11.50 -3.87 -1.95
CA PHE A 85 -10.50 -2.97 -2.54
C PHE A 85 -10.30 -3.22 -4.04
N LEU A 86 -10.38 -4.47 -4.49
CA LEU A 86 -10.19 -4.86 -5.89
C LEU A 86 -11.31 -4.33 -6.80
N LEU A 87 -12.54 -4.29 -6.28
CA LEU A 87 -13.69 -3.69 -6.96
C LEU A 87 -13.50 -2.20 -7.26
N LEU A 88 -12.70 -1.45 -6.48
CA LEU A 88 -12.47 -0.03 -6.72
C LEU A 88 -11.44 0.24 -7.82
N LEU A 89 -10.50 -0.68 -8.06
CA LEU A 89 -9.50 -0.57 -9.14
C LEU A 89 -10.07 -0.99 -10.51
N LYS A 90 -11.08 -1.87 -10.54
CA LYS A 90 -11.75 -2.32 -11.77
C LYS A 90 -12.66 -1.23 -12.39
N VAL A 91 -13.04 -0.18 -11.67
CA VAL A 91 -14.01 0.86 -12.13
C VAL A 91 -13.35 1.98 -12.96
N ARG A 92 -12.21 1.71 -13.62
CA ARG A 92 -11.61 2.64 -14.60
C ARG A 92 -11.37 2.06 -15.99
N GLU A 93 -12.09 1.00 -16.34
CA GLU A 93 -12.34 0.64 -17.74
C GLU A 93 -13.84 0.45 -17.96
N VAL A 94 -14.56 1.56 -18.12
CA VAL A 94 -15.71 1.62 -19.03
C VAL A 94 -15.60 2.97 -19.74
N THR A 95 -15.40 2.86 -21.06
CA THR A 95 -15.43 3.86 -22.15
C THR A 95 -16.00 5.22 -21.84
#